data_AF-K7ER35-F1
#
_entry.id   AF-K7ER35-F1
#
_cell.length_a   1.000
_cell.length_b   1.000
_cell.length_c   1.000
_cell.angle_alpha   90.00
_cell.angle_beta   90.00
_cell.angle_gamma   90.00
#
_symmetry.space_group_name_H-M   'P 1'
#
loop_
_entity.id
_entity.type
_entity.pdbx_description
1 polymer ?
#
loop_
_entity_poly.entity_id
_entity_poly.type
_entity_poly.pdbx_seq_one_letter_code
_entity_poly.pdbx_strand_id
1 'polypeptide(L)'
;MVAPVLETSHVFCCPNRVRGVLNWSSGPRGLLAFGTSCSVVLYDPLKRVVVTNLNGHTARVNCIQWICKQDGSPSTELVSGGSDNQVIHWEIEDNQIWARL
;
A
#
# COMPACT_ATOMS: atom_id res chain seq x y z
N MET A 1 9.18 -14.63 31.98
CA MET A 1 8.45 -13.67 31.10
C MET A 1 7.51 -14.48 30.23
N VAL A 2 6.20 -14.24 30.31
CA VAL A 2 5.21 -14.89 29.43
C VAL A 2 5.12 -14.04 28.16
N ALA A 3 5.22 -14.65 26.99
CA ALA A 3 5.07 -13.95 25.73
C ALA A 3 3.64 -13.37 25.63
N PRO A 4 3.47 -12.14 25.11
CA PRO A 4 2.14 -11.57 24.94
C PRO A 4 1.30 -12.43 23.99
N VAL A 5 0.02 -12.57 24.30
CA VAL A 5 -0.94 -13.22 23.41
C VAL A 5 -1.16 -12.30 22.21
N LEU A 6 -0.95 -12.84 21.00
CA LEU A 6 -1.22 -12.15 19.76
C LEU A 6 -2.65 -12.44 19.32
N GLU A 7 -3.44 -11.38 19.12
CA GLU A 7 -4.79 -11.48 18.57
C GLU A 7 -4.83 -10.93 17.15
N THR A 8 -5.67 -11.52 16.31
CA THR A 8 -5.89 -11.03 14.95
C THR A 8 -6.75 -9.77 14.99
N SER A 9 -6.24 -8.65 14.47
CA SER A 9 -6.96 -7.38 14.43
C SER A 9 -7.74 -7.15 13.13
N HIS A 10 -7.17 -7.53 11.99
CA HIS A 10 -7.75 -7.34 10.66
C HIS A 10 -7.48 -8.54 9.75
N VAL A 11 -8.44 -8.86 8.87
CA VAL A 11 -8.33 -9.92 7.88
C VAL A 11 -8.75 -9.38 6.51
N PHE A 12 -7.92 -9.61 5.49
CA PHE A 12 -8.19 -9.24 4.10
C PHE A 12 -8.11 -10.49 3.22
N CYS A 13 -9.10 -10.71 2.37
CA CYS A 13 -9.13 -11.85 1.44
C CYS A 13 -8.79 -11.47 -0.02
N CYS A 14 -8.65 -10.17 -0.30
CA CYS A 14 -8.45 -9.64 -1.65
C CYS A 14 -7.00 -9.50 -2.17
N PRO A 15 -5.91 -9.52 -1.36
CA PRO A 15 -4.58 -9.23 -1.91
C PRO A 15 -4.12 -10.33 -2.88
N ASN A 16 -3.38 -9.92 -3.91
CA ASN A 16 -2.81 -10.83 -4.90
C ASN A 16 -1.88 -11.85 -4.20
N ARG A 17 -1.87 -13.09 -4.68
CA ARG A 17 -1.04 -14.16 -4.11
C ARG A 17 0.40 -14.09 -4.64
N VAL A 18 1.07 -12.97 -4.40
CA VAL A 18 2.45 -12.69 -4.85
C VAL A 18 3.24 -12.05 -3.71
N ARG A 19 4.52 -12.40 -3.59
CA ARG A 19 5.43 -11.78 -2.61
C ARG A 19 5.63 -10.30 -2.94
N GLY A 20 5.62 -9.44 -1.92
CA GLY A 20 5.92 -8.02 -2.07
C GLY A 20 4.72 -7.18 -2.54
N VAL A 21 3.51 -7.75 -2.59
CA VAL A 21 2.30 -7.02 -2.95
C VAL A 21 1.71 -6.20 -1.78
N LEU A 22 2.39 -6.15 -0.64
CA LEU A 22 1.92 -5.47 0.58
C LEU A 22 3.08 -4.72 1.23
N ASN A 23 2.83 -3.49 1.64
CA ASN A 23 3.84 -2.63 2.25
C ASN A 23 3.19 -1.61 3.22
N TRP A 24 3.88 -1.32 4.32
CA TRP A 24 3.45 -0.34 5.32
C TRP A 24 4.12 1.01 5.08
N SER A 25 3.35 2.09 5.15
CA SER A 25 3.90 3.45 5.11
C SER A 25 4.65 3.75 6.40
N SER A 26 5.71 4.55 6.31
CA SER A 26 6.32 5.18 7.50
C SER A 26 5.40 6.27 8.06
N GLY A 27 5.56 6.57 9.34
CA GLY A 27 4.86 7.68 10.03
C GLY A 27 3.64 7.25 10.85
N PRO A 28 3.04 8.21 11.60
CA PRO A 28 2.05 7.92 12.64
C PRO A 28 0.71 7.39 12.13
N ARG A 29 0.37 7.63 10.86
CA ARG A 29 -0.86 7.12 10.24
C ARG A 29 -0.76 5.62 9.92
N GLY A 30 0.45 5.14 9.59
CA GLY A 30 0.72 3.74 9.24
C GLY A 30 -0.28 3.17 8.23
N LEU A 31 -0.28 3.69 7.01
CA LEU A 31 -1.16 3.18 5.96
C LEU A 31 -0.64 1.83 5.44
N LEU A 32 -1.57 0.93 5.17
CA LEU A 32 -1.29 -0.33 4.50
C LEU A 32 -1.59 -0.19 3.01
N ALA A 33 -0.58 -0.39 2.16
CA ALA A 33 -0.80 -0.53 0.72
C ALA A 33 -0.77 -2.01 0.34
N PHE A 34 -1.75 -2.48 -0.44
CA PHE A 34 -1.72 -3.83 -0.99
C PHE A 34 -2.36 -3.93 -2.38
N GLY A 35 -1.86 -4.83 -3.22
CA GLY A 35 -2.35 -4.99 -4.59
C GLY A 35 -3.49 -5.98 -4.69
N THR A 36 -4.54 -5.64 -5.44
CA THR A 36 -5.71 -6.49 -5.71
C THR A 36 -6.01 -6.47 -7.21
N SER A 37 -5.89 -7.61 -7.88
CA SER A 37 -5.96 -7.69 -9.35
C SER A 37 -5.02 -6.65 -9.99
N CYS A 38 -5.55 -5.69 -10.75
CA CYS A 38 -4.83 -4.62 -11.44
C CYS A 38 -4.81 -3.28 -10.66
N SER A 39 -5.21 -3.27 -9.39
CA SER A 39 -5.30 -2.05 -8.59
C SER A 39 -4.44 -2.14 -7.33
N VAL A 40 -4.13 -1.00 -6.74
CA VAL A 40 -3.55 -0.89 -5.40
C VAL A 40 -4.59 -0.32 -4.44
N VAL A 41 -4.75 -0.91 -3.27
CA VAL A 41 -5.63 -0.44 -2.20
C VAL A 41 -4.79 0.21 -1.12
N LEU A 42 -5.19 1.40 -0.68
CA LEU A 42 -4.66 2.02 0.53
C LEU A 42 -5.68 1.88 1.65
N TYR A 43 -5.25 1.31 2.77
CA TYR A 43 -6.10 1.02 3.92
C TYR A 43 -5.54 1.67 5.19
N ASP A 44 -6.43 2.29 5.96
CA ASP A 44 -6.11 2.90 7.25
C ASP A 44 -6.59 1.96 8.37
N PRO A 45 -5.69 1.23 9.05
CA PRO A 45 -6.07 0.26 10.08
C PRO A 45 -6.63 0.91 11.34
N LEU A 46 -6.25 2.15 11.65
CA LEU A 46 -6.73 2.87 12.82
C LEU A 46 -8.21 3.25 12.63
N LYS A 47 -8.55 3.73 11.43
CA LYS A 47 -9.93 4.10 11.07
C LYS A 47 -10.76 2.92 10.55
N ARG A 48 -10.11 1.81 10.22
CA ARG A 48 -10.72 0.60 9.62
C ARG A 48 -11.43 0.88 8.30
N VAL A 49 -10.84 1.74 7.47
CA VAL A 49 -11.42 2.14 6.18
C VAL A 49 -10.43 1.96 5.05
N VAL A 50 -10.96 1.59 3.88
CA VAL A 50 -10.24 1.78 2.62
C VAL A 50 -10.21 3.28 2.36
N VAL A 51 -9.01 3.85 2.30
CA VAL A 51 -8.80 5.26 2.00
C VAL A 51 -9.11 5.51 0.54
N THR A 52 -8.60 4.65 -0.35
CA THR A 52 -8.76 4.78 -1.80
C THR A 52 -8.27 3.53 -2.56
N ASN A 53 -8.59 3.48 -3.85
CA ASN A 53 -8.06 2.54 -4.82
C ASN A 53 -7.27 3.30 -5.90
N LEU A 54 -6.01 2.95 -6.07
CA LEU A 54 -5.14 3.44 -7.14
C LEU A 54 -5.33 2.55 -8.36
N ASN A 55 -5.98 3.09 -9.38
CA ASN A 55 -6.23 2.41 -10.65
C ASN A 55 -5.31 3.00 -11.71
N GLY A 56 -4.58 2.14 -12.41
CA GLY A 56 -3.64 2.58 -13.46
C GLY A 56 -2.99 1.40 -14.17
N HIS A 57 -2.70 0.33 -13.44
CA HIS A 57 -2.23 -0.89 -14.08
C HIS A 57 -3.34 -1.53 -14.92
N THR A 58 -2.97 -2.04 -16.09
CA THR A 58 -3.87 -2.78 -16.99
C THR A 58 -3.78 -4.29 -16.80
N ALA A 59 -2.80 -4.75 -16.02
CA ALA A 59 -2.63 -6.15 -15.64
C ALA A 59 -2.27 -6.28 -14.15
N ARG A 60 -2.09 -7.51 -13.68
CA ARG A 60 -1.91 -7.82 -12.26
C ARG A 60 -0.76 -7.04 -11.62
N VAL A 61 -1.02 -6.40 -10.47
CA VAL A 61 0.03 -5.80 -9.62
C VAL A 61 0.82 -6.91 -8.93
N ASN A 62 2.13 -6.87 -9.06
CA ASN A 62 3.04 -7.88 -8.51
C ASN A 62 3.86 -7.39 -7.33
N CYS A 63 4.18 -6.10 -7.26
CA CYS A 63 4.98 -5.52 -6.19
C CYS A 63 4.55 -4.10 -5.86
N ILE A 64 4.72 -3.72 -4.59
CA ILE A 64 4.38 -2.42 -4.03
C ILE A 64 5.44 -2.03 -2.99
N GLN A 65 5.91 -0.79 -3.04
CA GLN A 65 6.89 -0.27 -2.09
C GLN A 65 6.62 1.20 -1.76
N TRP A 66 6.45 1.52 -0.48
CA TRP A 66 6.46 2.90 -0.02
C TRP A 66 7.87 3.48 -0.08
N ILE A 67 7.98 4.74 -0.50
CA ILE A 67 9.22 5.49 -0.47
C ILE A 67 9.35 6.12 0.92
N CYS A 68 10.21 5.52 1.74
CA CYS A 68 10.52 6.04 3.07
C CYS A 68 11.54 7.17 2.98
N LYS A 69 11.19 8.35 3.48
CA LYS A 69 12.12 9.48 3.61
C LYS A 69 13.06 9.25 4.81
N GLN A 70 14.34 9.59 4.65
CA GLN A 70 15.37 9.35 5.67
C GLN A 70 15.25 10.27 6.89
N ASP A 71 14.51 11.36 6.76
CA ASP A 71 14.24 12.34 7.81
C ASP A 71 13.15 11.88 8.80
N GLY A 72 12.57 10.69 8.61
CA GLY A 72 11.49 10.15 9.44
C GLY A 72 10.13 10.78 9.16
N SER A 73 10.01 11.61 8.14
CA SER A 73 8.72 12.14 7.70
C SER A 73 7.81 11.02 7.17
N PRO A 74 6.48 11.21 7.21
CA PRO A 74 5.54 10.21 6.72
C PRO A 74 5.77 9.93 5.23
N SER A 75 5.62 8.67 4.83
CA SER A 75 5.70 8.30 3.41
C SER A 75 4.53 8.93 2.66
N THR A 76 4.83 9.74 1.65
CA THR A 76 3.84 10.37 0.75
C THR A 76 3.85 9.73 -0.63
N GLU A 77 4.80 8.85 -0.90
CA GLU A 77 5.07 8.33 -2.24
C GLU A 77 5.12 6.81 -2.21
N LEU A 78 4.57 6.19 -3.25
CA LEU A 78 4.45 4.74 -3.40
C LEU A 78 4.78 4.34 -4.83
N VAL A 79 5.49 3.24 -5.00
CA VAL A 79 5.75 2.64 -6.32
C VAL A 79 5.04 1.30 -6.42
N SER A 80 4.37 1.05 -7.54
CA SER A 80 3.80 -0.26 -7.87
C SER A 80 4.30 -0.78 -9.22
N GLY A 81 4.54 -2.09 -9.30
CA GLY A 81 4.93 -2.77 -10.54
C GLY A 81 3.90 -3.81 -10.96
N GLY A 82 3.54 -3.80 -12.25
CA GLY A 82 2.51 -4.66 -12.83
C GLY A 82 3.00 -5.61 -13.91
N SER A 83 2.18 -6.59 -14.25
CA SER A 83 2.38 -7.49 -15.41
C SER A 83 2.15 -6.80 -16.76
N ASP A 84 1.77 -5.54 -16.76
CA ASP A 84 1.61 -4.67 -17.93
C ASP A 84 2.93 -4.02 -18.36
N ASN A 85 4.04 -4.47 -17.77
CA ASN A 85 5.39 -3.94 -17.95
C ASN A 85 5.53 -2.47 -17.54
N GLN A 86 4.63 -1.98 -16.68
CA GLN A 86 4.68 -0.63 -16.14
C GLN A 86 5.12 -0.63 -14.69
N VAL A 87 5.78 0.47 -14.32
CA VAL A 87 6.01 0.86 -12.94
C VAL A 87 5.31 2.20 -12.78
N ILE A 88 4.39 2.30 -11.82
CA ILE A 88 3.64 3.52 -11.58
C ILE A 88 4.13 4.14 -10.27
N HIS A 89 4.51 5.40 -10.34
CA HIS A 89 4.79 6.22 -9.18
C HIS A 89 3.52 6.95 -8.75
N TRP A 90 3.14 6.79 -7.49
CA TRP A 90 1.97 7.40 -6.87
C TRP A 90 2.44 8.41 -5.84
N GLU A 91 1.93 9.64 -5.96
CA GLU A 91 2.14 10.70 -4.98
C GLU A 91 0.84 10.99 -4.25
N ILE A 92 0.93 11.15 -2.93
CA ILE A 92 -0.21 11.32 -2.02
C ILE A 92 0.06 12.55 -1.16
N GLU A 93 -0.63 13.65 -1.46
CA GLU A 93 -0.58 14.89 -0.69
C GLU A 93 -2.02 15.25 -0.31
N ASP A 94 -2.25 15.57 0.95
CA ASP A 94 -3.55 16.07 1.45
C ASP A 94 -4.78 15.31 0.95
N ASN A 95 -4.66 13.98 0.85
CA ASN A 95 -5.72 13.06 0.42
C ASN A 95 -6.08 13.16 -1.08
N GLN A 96 -5.30 13.89 -1.87
CA GLN A 96 -5.26 13.83 -3.32
C GLN A 96 -4.16 12.87 -3.76
N ILE A 97 -4.35 12.29 -4.95
CA ILE A 97 -3.50 11.20 -5.45
C ILE A 97 -3.19 11.48 -6.91
N TRP A 98 -1.90 11.50 -7.24
CA TRP A 98 -1.41 11.64 -8.60
C TRP A 98 -0.64 10.40 -9.01
N ALA A 99 -0.84 10.00 -10.26
CA ALA A 99 -0.09 8.93 -10.88
C ALA A 99 0.88 9.51 -11.89
N ARG A 100 2.13 9.08 -11.83
CA ARG A 100 3.14 9.35 -12.85
C ARG A 100 3.59 8.02 -13.44
N LEU A 101 3.45 7.91 -14.76
CA LEU A 101 3.97 6.81 -15.58
C LEU A 101 5.44 7.04 -15.91
#